data_AF-A0ABD3EYN9-F1
#
_entry.id   AF-A0ABD3EYN9-F1
#
_cell.length_a   1.000
_cell.length_b   1.000
_cell.length_c   1.000
_cell.angle_alpha   90.00
_cell.angle_beta   90.00
_cell.angle_gamma   90.00
#
_symmetry.space_group_name_H-M   'P 1'
#
loop_
_entity.id
_entity.type
_entity.pdbx_description
1 polymer ?
#
loop_
_entity_poly.entity_id
_entity_poly.type
_entity_poly.pdbx_seq_one_letter_code
_entity_poly.pdbx_strand_id
1 'polypeptide(L)'
;MASRAAKRWLLAFLMAVIVAIACMLVLAIQVSSVAAATSDSRDAKRFGVHKAFDEDEDEDDDWDFMDDAAILGLSQQQNNGDRTGTEVSKKNCVDSLPIELLDDDYCDCADGSDEPNTSACSHVLLDSETPPFGRQFNCKADDKLVSLAFVNDAVCDCCDGSDEKEGLCSNTCTSEWNGRLKMLRERLEVVQRGRDIRKEYMIQAVGKVQQLHGDFERLAEAYQAGQRAFEDLQRRAQHNPELRGQLEQSYNVLRRVQYVTYVQSRVVDQSTFSDAVWKPAFVELVGQCFTYTVDEKELKGGTPNVIPRKYDMVLCPFQNVSQTEPLYPKWTKAERQTKVGVSADDENEEEEEIPRPIGLGIWNEWQDSAGFERVQGYNHGEPCANGQERQTRVELSCGVKNCVASVEEREMCEYEIRFETPAACEAAEEDALKDEILQIQSFPKMMESRSEGHEEL
;
A
#
# COMPACT_ATOMS: atom_id res chain seq x y z
N MET A 1 -53.37 46.45 -27.65
CA MET A 1 -52.92 45.11 -27.20
C MET A 1 -51.70 45.21 -26.26
N ALA A 2 -51.77 45.97 -25.15
CA ALA A 2 -50.61 46.18 -24.25
C ALA A 2 -50.78 45.57 -22.83
N SER A 3 -51.93 44.95 -22.51
CA SER A 3 -52.23 44.46 -21.15
C SER A 3 -51.73 43.04 -20.84
N ARG A 4 -51.51 42.19 -21.86
CA ARG A 4 -51.11 40.79 -21.66
C ARG A 4 -49.61 40.60 -21.43
N ALA A 5 -48.76 41.46 -22.00
CA ALA A 5 -47.30 41.38 -21.84
C ALA A 5 -46.87 41.79 -20.42
N ALA A 6 -47.43 42.89 -19.90
CA ALA A 6 -47.13 43.35 -18.53
C ALA A 6 -47.56 42.34 -17.46
N LYS A 7 -48.71 41.68 -17.63
CA LYS A 7 -49.18 40.64 -16.69
C LYS A 7 -48.30 39.39 -16.70
N ARG A 8 -47.79 38.98 -17.87
CA ARG A 8 -46.85 37.84 -17.97
C ARG A 8 -45.51 38.14 -17.33
N TRP A 9 -45.03 39.38 -17.45
CA TRP A 9 -43.78 39.81 -16.84
C TRP A 9 -43.89 39.90 -15.31
N LEU A 10 -45.01 40.42 -14.80
CA LEU A 10 -45.31 40.41 -13.36
C LEU A 10 -45.43 39.01 -12.77
N LEU A 11 -46.09 38.07 -13.47
CA LEU A 11 -46.18 36.67 -13.04
C LEU A 11 -44.82 35.95 -13.05
N ALA A 12 -43.99 36.19 -14.08
CA ALA A 12 -42.64 35.63 -14.13
C ALA A 12 -41.76 36.17 -13.00
N PHE A 13 -41.87 37.46 -12.69
CA PHE A 13 -41.13 38.08 -11.59
C PHE A 13 -41.56 37.53 -10.22
N LEU A 14 -42.87 37.35 -10.01
CA LEU A 14 -43.41 36.78 -8.78
C LEU A 14 -42.95 35.33 -8.57
N MET A 15 -42.92 34.52 -9.63
CA MET A 15 -42.42 33.14 -9.55
C MET A 15 -40.92 33.10 -9.26
N ALA A 16 -40.12 33.99 -9.86
CA ALA A 16 -38.69 34.08 -9.58
C ALA A 16 -38.40 34.49 -8.12
N VAL A 17 -39.18 35.41 -7.56
CA VAL A 17 -39.06 35.81 -6.15
C VAL A 17 -39.44 34.66 -5.21
N ILE A 18 -40.49 33.90 -5.52
CA ILE A 18 -40.88 32.73 -4.71
C ILE A 18 -39.79 31.65 -4.72
N VAL A 19 -39.18 31.37 -5.87
CA VAL A 19 -38.08 30.41 -6.00
C VAL A 19 -36.84 30.89 -5.24
N ALA A 20 -36.51 32.18 -5.31
CA ALA A 20 -35.39 32.75 -4.56
C ALA A 20 -35.61 32.68 -3.04
N ILE A 21 -36.82 32.97 -2.55
CA ILE A 21 -37.17 32.85 -1.12
C ILE A 21 -37.11 31.39 -0.68
N ALA A 22 -37.58 30.44 -1.50
CA ALA A 22 -37.49 29.01 -1.20
C ALA A 22 -36.02 28.53 -1.13
N CYS A 23 -35.14 28.96 -2.05
CA CYS A 23 -33.71 28.64 -1.98
C CYS A 23 -33.04 29.23 -0.73
N MET A 24 -33.38 30.45 -0.34
CA MET A 24 -32.82 31.07 0.87
C MET A 24 -33.28 30.36 2.15
N LEU A 25 -34.52 29.86 2.19
CA LEU A 25 -35.01 29.06 3.31
C LEU A 25 -34.34 27.68 3.41
N VAL A 26 -34.02 27.04 2.28
CA VAL A 26 -33.29 25.76 2.26
C VAL A 26 -31.84 25.95 2.73
N LEU A 27 -31.19 27.04 2.34
CA LEU A 27 -29.83 27.37 2.80
C LEU A 27 -29.79 27.71 4.31
N ALA A 28 -30.85 28.31 4.86
CA ALA A 28 -30.92 28.61 6.29
C ALA A 28 -31.05 27.36 7.18
N ILE A 29 -31.55 26.24 6.66
CA ILE A 29 -31.73 24.99 7.42
C ILE A 29 -30.43 24.17 7.51
N GLN A 30 -29.45 24.40 6.63
CA GLN A 30 -28.17 23.65 6.63
C GLN A 30 -27.03 24.30 7.45
N VAL A 31 -27.23 25.49 8.04
CA VAL A 31 -26.16 26.24 8.73
C VAL A 31 -26.23 26.13 10.27
N SER A 32 -27.23 25.43 10.84
CA SER A 32 -27.39 25.31 12.31
C SER A 32 -26.74 24.07 12.95
N SER A 33 -25.64 23.55 12.42
CA SER A 33 -25.00 22.35 13.00
C SER A 33 -23.47 22.35 13.02
N VAL A 34 -22.82 23.52 13.06
CA VAL A 34 -21.37 23.62 13.34
C VAL A 34 -21.10 24.84 14.22
N ALA A 35 -21.39 24.73 15.52
CA ALA A 35 -20.81 25.56 16.57
C ALA A 35 -21.15 24.99 17.94
N ALA A 36 -20.32 24.07 18.46
CA ALA A 36 -19.96 23.98 19.88
C ALA A 36 -19.19 22.67 20.15
N ALA A 37 -17.85 22.73 20.12
CA ALA A 37 -17.00 21.85 20.94
C ALA A 37 -15.53 22.34 20.90
N THR A 38 -15.18 23.28 21.78
CA THR A 38 -13.82 23.44 22.31
C THR A 38 -13.92 23.85 23.78
N SER A 39 -13.40 23.00 24.68
CA SER A 39 -12.73 23.23 25.99
C SER A 39 -13.28 24.34 26.94
N ASP A 40 -13.40 24.19 28.27
CA ASP A 40 -12.49 23.62 29.26
C ASP A 40 -13.12 23.71 30.68
N SER A 41 -12.53 22.96 31.61
CA SER A 41 -12.65 22.80 33.08
C SER A 41 -13.25 23.90 33.99
N ARG A 42 -14.10 23.50 34.96
CA ARG A 42 -13.87 23.53 36.45
C ARG A 42 -15.17 23.54 37.29
N ASP A 43 -15.13 22.74 38.36
CA ASP A 43 -15.78 22.86 39.67
C ASP A 43 -17.31 23.03 39.81
N ALA A 44 -17.97 21.99 40.37
CA ALA A 44 -18.98 22.16 41.41
C ALA A 44 -19.27 20.87 42.21
N LYS A 45 -18.88 20.88 43.48
CA LYS A 45 -19.34 20.00 44.58
C LYS A 45 -20.86 19.79 44.61
N ARG A 46 -21.33 18.54 44.80
CA ARG A 46 -22.25 18.19 45.90
C ARG A 46 -22.53 16.67 46.06
N PHE A 47 -22.18 16.19 47.25
CA PHE A 47 -22.89 15.21 48.11
C PHE A 47 -23.15 13.78 47.58
N GLY A 48 -22.25 12.87 47.97
CA GLY A 48 -22.53 11.45 48.13
C GLY A 48 -23.11 11.13 49.53
N VAL A 49 -23.99 10.14 49.58
CA VAL A 49 -24.50 9.49 50.79
C VAL A 49 -23.98 8.05 50.81
N HIS A 50 -23.42 7.69 51.97
CA HIS A 50 -22.86 6.41 52.43
C HIS A 50 -23.71 5.14 52.19
N LYS A 51 -23.04 4.03 51.82
CA LYS A 51 -22.91 2.76 52.59
C LYS A 51 -22.20 1.71 51.72
N ALA A 52 -20.95 1.32 52.01
CA ALA A 52 -20.48 0.37 53.03
C ALA A 52 -20.60 -1.11 52.60
N PHE A 53 -19.46 -1.72 52.25
CA PHE A 53 -19.11 -3.14 52.42
C PHE A 53 -17.57 -3.26 52.36
N ASP A 54 -16.97 -3.70 53.47
CA ASP A 54 -15.54 -3.99 53.73
C ASP A 54 -15.17 -5.38 53.11
N GLU A 55 -13.98 -5.56 52.49
CA GLU A 55 -12.68 -6.12 53.00
C GLU A 55 -12.83 -7.57 53.56
N ASP A 56 -12.02 -8.59 53.20
CA ASP A 56 -10.55 -8.78 53.30
C ASP A 56 -10.06 -9.86 52.28
N GLU A 57 -8.90 -9.67 51.61
CA GLU A 57 -7.56 -10.31 51.81
C GLU A 57 -7.36 -11.71 51.19
N ASP A 58 -6.36 -11.82 50.31
CA ASP A 58 -5.30 -12.86 50.33
C ASP A 58 -4.16 -12.46 49.36
N GLU A 59 -2.92 -12.70 49.83
CA GLU A 59 -1.62 -12.18 49.37
C GLU A 59 -0.95 -12.97 48.20
N ASP A 60 0.14 -12.37 47.69
CA ASP A 60 1.35 -12.95 47.03
C ASP A 60 1.34 -13.30 45.52
N ASP A 61 2.04 -12.51 44.69
CA ASP A 61 3.45 -12.76 44.30
C ASP A 61 3.96 -11.80 43.20
N ASP A 62 5.12 -11.21 43.49
CA ASP A 62 5.91 -10.24 42.73
C ASP A 62 6.36 -10.70 41.33
N TRP A 63 6.22 -9.81 40.33
CA TRP A 63 7.13 -9.70 39.19
C TRP A 63 7.34 -8.22 38.83
N ASP A 64 8.25 -7.56 39.56
CA ASP A 64 8.71 -6.20 39.28
C ASP A 64 9.64 -6.15 38.06
N PHE A 65 9.13 -5.62 36.95
CA PHE A 65 9.93 -5.15 35.81
C PHE A 65 9.75 -3.63 35.65
N MET A 66 10.65 -2.91 36.30
CA MET A 66 11.03 -1.49 36.14
C MET A 66 9.97 -0.39 36.33
N ASP A 67 10.22 0.43 37.37
CA ASP A 67 9.54 1.67 37.73
C ASP A 67 9.80 2.84 36.76
N ASP A 68 8.73 3.56 36.43
CA ASP A 68 8.63 4.77 35.58
C ASP A 68 9.23 6.06 36.22
N ALA A 69 10.31 5.94 37.00
CA ALA A 69 10.92 7.08 37.70
C ALA A 69 12.12 7.72 36.95
N ALA A 70 12.15 7.64 35.62
CA ALA A 70 13.20 8.25 34.78
C ALA A 70 12.70 9.34 33.81
N ILE A 71 11.47 9.83 33.98
CA ILE A 71 10.95 10.97 33.20
C ILE A 71 10.41 12.01 34.18
N LEU A 72 11.00 13.21 34.15
CA LEU A 72 10.72 14.43 34.93
C LEU A 72 11.58 14.66 36.18
N GLY A 73 12.85 14.99 35.94
CA GLY A 73 13.69 15.72 36.89
C GLY A 73 14.42 16.87 36.20
N LEU A 74 14.11 18.10 36.63
CA LEU A 74 14.80 19.38 36.40
C LEU A 74 14.24 20.30 35.30
N SER A 75 13.05 20.86 35.58
CA SER A 75 12.80 22.27 35.29
C SER A 75 12.92 23.09 36.59
N GLN A 76 13.44 24.31 36.45
CA GLN A 76 13.64 25.37 37.44
C GLN A 76 15.00 25.42 38.15
N GLN A 77 15.96 26.05 37.48
CA GLN A 77 16.49 27.28 38.06
C GLN A 77 16.68 28.36 37.00
N GLN A 78 16.22 29.54 37.36
CA GLN A 78 16.10 30.75 36.56
C GLN A 78 17.45 31.18 35.98
N ASN A 79 17.44 31.63 34.73
CA ASN A 79 17.98 32.95 34.44
C ASN A 79 17.13 33.66 33.39
N ASN A 80 16.51 34.74 33.86
CA ASN A 80 15.98 35.84 33.07
C ASN A 80 17.10 36.40 32.19
N GLY A 81 16.79 36.64 30.91
CA GLY A 81 17.72 37.26 29.97
C GLY A 81 17.10 37.47 28.60
N ASP A 82 16.12 38.37 28.57
CA ASP A 82 15.76 39.23 27.43
C ASP A 82 15.46 38.60 26.06
N ARG A 83 14.16 38.60 25.72
CA ARG A 83 13.65 38.40 24.36
C ARG A 83 13.96 39.65 23.54
N THR A 84 15.05 39.62 22.79
CA THR A 84 15.17 40.39 21.55
C THR A 84 15.10 39.42 20.39
N GLY A 85 14.04 39.54 19.60
CA GLY A 85 13.93 38.85 18.32
C GLY A 85 15.07 39.32 17.42
N THR A 86 15.98 38.42 17.13
CA THR A 86 16.89 38.53 15.99
C THR A 86 16.85 37.18 15.31
N GLU A 87 16.37 37.14 14.07
CA GLU A 87 16.57 36.02 13.15
C GLU A 87 18.08 35.77 13.03
N VAL A 88 18.60 34.83 13.81
CA VAL A 88 19.95 34.31 13.59
C VAL A 88 19.78 33.19 12.57
N SER A 89 20.07 33.50 11.31
CA SER A 89 20.43 32.46 10.33
C SER A 89 21.45 31.55 10.99
N LYS A 90 21.13 30.26 11.19
CA LYS A 90 22.12 29.28 11.64
C LYS A 90 23.29 29.36 10.66
N LYS A 91 24.43 29.86 11.12
CA LYS A 91 25.67 29.84 10.33
C LYS A 91 26.08 28.38 10.22
N ASN A 92 26.34 27.93 9.01
CA ASN A 92 26.87 26.60 8.78
C ASN A 92 28.32 26.57 9.31
N CYS A 93 28.77 25.46 9.88
CA CYS A 93 30.12 25.35 10.44
C CYS A 93 31.20 25.66 9.39
N VAL A 94 30.95 25.28 8.13
CA VAL A 94 31.73 25.66 6.93
C VAL A 94 32.03 27.14 6.81
N ASP A 95 31.10 28.03 7.17
CA ASP A 95 31.29 29.49 7.02
C ASP A 95 32.38 30.04 7.97
N SER A 96 32.80 29.24 8.95
CA SER A 96 33.82 29.59 9.95
C SER A 96 35.12 28.81 9.83
N LEU A 97 35.20 27.84 8.92
CA LEU A 97 36.39 27.03 8.72
C LEU A 97 37.33 27.64 7.67
N PRO A 98 38.66 27.50 7.85
CA PRO A 98 39.63 27.75 6.79
C PRO A 98 39.44 26.74 5.65
N ILE A 99 39.71 27.18 4.42
CA ILE A 99 39.54 26.37 3.18
C ILE A 99 40.38 25.08 3.20
N GLU A 100 41.44 25.02 4.03
CA GLU A 100 42.30 23.83 4.18
C GLU A 100 41.64 22.67 4.93
N LEU A 101 40.58 22.95 5.69
CA LEU A 101 39.76 21.97 6.45
C LEU A 101 38.43 21.69 5.74
N LEU A 102 38.38 21.93 4.43
CA LEU A 102 37.24 21.60 3.58
C LEU A 102 37.67 20.47 2.65
N ASP A 103 36.92 19.38 2.63
CA ASP A 103 37.24 18.19 1.85
C ASP A 103 38.63 17.59 2.17
N ASP A 104 39.03 17.53 3.46
CA ASP A 104 40.38 17.13 3.91
C ASP A 104 40.48 15.69 4.46
N ASP A 105 39.46 14.86 4.22
CA ASP A 105 39.28 13.51 4.74
C ASP A 105 39.19 13.46 6.29
N TYR A 106 38.80 14.57 6.93
CA TYR A 106 38.59 14.64 8.37
C TYR A 106 37.34 15.45 8.74
N CYS A 107 36.44 14.82 9.50
CA CYS A 107 35.21 15.48 9.91
C CYS A 107 35.43 16.40 11.13
N ASP A 108 35.58 17.69 10.88
CA ASP A 108 35.70 18.78 11.84
C ASP A 108 34.35 19.33 12.31
N CYS A 109 33.33 19.32 11.45
CA CYS A 109 32.00 19.84 11.80
C CYS A 109 31.07 18.76 12.35
N ALA A 110 30.41 19.07 13.48
CA ALA A 110 29.37 18.21 14.05
C ALA A 110 28.13 18.08 13.14
N ASP A 111 27.96 19.02 12.22
CA ASP A 111 26.93 19.07 11.19
C ASP A 111 27.35 18.38 9.87
N GLY A 112 28.62 17.97 9.74
CA GLY A 112 29.17 17.29 8.57
C GLY A 112 29.19 18.13 7.29
N SER A 113 29.25 19.45 7.46
CA SER A 113 29.12 20.43 6.37
C SER A 113 30.43 20.65 5.59
N ASP A 114 31.53 20.33 6.24
CA ASP A 114 32.93 20.44 5.84
C ASP A 114 33.41 19.39 4.83
N GLU A 115 32.73 18.26 4.73
CA GLU A 115 33.15 17.13 3.89
C GLU A 115 32.09 16.75 2.84
N PRO A 116 31.67 17.67 1.94
CA PRO A 116 30.69 17.37 0.90
C PRO A 116 31.20 16.40 -0.18
N ASN A 117 32.51 16.30 -0.37
CA ASN A 117 33.14 15.49 -1.43
C ASN A 117 34.00 14.35 -0.88
N THR A 118 33.99 14.08 0.42
CA THR A 118 34.67 12.91 1.01
C THR A 118 33.74 12.10 1.90
N SER A 119 34.19 10.91 2.30
CA SER A 119 33.44 10.00 3.16
C SER A 119 33.67 10.24 4.67
N ALA A 120 34.48 11.24 5.05
CA ALA A 120 34.95 11.43 6.43
C ALA A 120 33.82 11.73 7.43
N CYS A 121 32.80 12.48 7.02
CA CYS A 121 31.62 12.78 7.84
C CYS A 121 30.48 11.74 7.74
N SER A 122 30.76 10.54 7.20
CA SER A 122 29.75 9.46 7.09
C SER A 122 29.15 9.03 8.44
N HIS A 123 29.88 9.18 9.55
CA HIS A 123 29.40 8.85 10.90
C HIS A 123 28.34 9.85 11.42
N VAL A 124 28.44 11.13 11.06
CA VAL A 124 27.45 12.17 11.41
C VAL A 124 26.08 11.87 10.79
N LEU A 125 26.04 11.12 9.69
CA LEU A 125 24.81 10.68 9.03
C LEU A 125 24.00 9.66 9.84
N LEU A 126 24.65 8.91 10.75
CA LEU A 126 24.04 7.88 11.58
C LEU A 126 23.41 8.47 12.85
N ASP A 127 23.97 9.55 13.38
CA ASP A 127 23.57 10.13 14.67
C ASP A 127 22.46 11.20 14.57
N SER A 128 22.13 11.67 13.36
CA SER A 128 21.16 12.75 13.13
C SER A 128 19.96 12.29 12.30
N GLU A 129 18.75 12.41 12.86
CA GLU A 129 17.48 12.13 12.16
C GLU A 129 17.23 13.12 11.00
N THR A 130 17.80 14.33 11.06
CA THR A 130 17.71 15.36 10.00
C THR A 130 19.06 16.09 9.86
N PRO A 131 20.02 15.57 9.10
CA PRO A 131 21.27 16.27 8.88
C PRO A 131 21.04 17.53 8.03
N PRO A 132 21.74 18.63 8.33
CA PRO A 132 21.62 19.89 7.59
C PRO A 132 22.24 19.85 6.19
N PHE A 133 23.07 18.85 5.89
CA PHE A 133 23.68 18.62 4.58
C PHE A 133 23.30 17.23 4.05
N GLY A 134 23.10 17.13 2.73
CA GLY A 134 22.56 15.94 2.07
C GLY A 134 23.44 14.73 2.32
N ARG A 135 22.83 13.58 2.66
CA ARG A 135 23.53 12.31 2.93
C ARG A 135 24.21 11.68 1.71
N GLN A 136 24.23 12.38 0.57
CA GLN A 136 24.48 11.83 -0.76
C GLN A 136 25.36 12.76 -1.61
N PHE A 137 26.35 12.17 -2.26
CA PHE A 137 27.20 12.79 -3.28
C PHE A 137 26.49 12.77 -4.63
N ASN A 138 26.52 13.89 -5.35
CA ASN A 138 25.95 13.97 -6.69
C ASN A 138 27.05 13.81 -7.73
N CYS A 139 26.93 12.77 -8.55
CA CYS A 139 27.85 12.56 -9.67
C CYS A 139 27.83 13.76 -10.63
N LYS A 140 28.96 14.08 -11.25
CA LYS A 140 29.11 15.31 -12.04
C LYS A 140 28.45 15.20 -13.42
N ALA A 141 28.34 13.99 -13.96
CA ALA A 141 27.81 13.69 -15.29
C ALA A 141 26.29 13.45 -15.34
N ASP A 142 25.72 12.90 -14.27
CA ASP A 142 24.35 12.43 -14.18
C ASP A 142 23.65 12.90 -12.90
N ASP A 143 22.36 12.58 -12.76
CA ASP A 143 21.55 12.88 -11.58
C ASP A 143 21.65 11.81 -10.49
N LYS A 144 22.67 10.95 -10.58
CA LYS A 144 22.85 9.82 -9.68
C LYS A 144 23.40 10.29 -8.34
N LEU A 145 22.67 9.94 -7.30
CA LEU A 145 23.03 10.20 -5.92
C LEU A 145 23.65 8.95 -5.32
N VAL A 146 24.90 9.08 -4.89
CA VAL A 146 25.69 8.01 -4.27
C VAL A 146 25.80 8.31 -2.77
N SER A 147 25.80 7.28 -1.92
CA SER A 147 25.99 7.52 -0.48
C SER A 147 27.42 8.01 -0.22
N LEU A 148 27.62 8.92 0.75
CA LEU A 148 28.98 9.41 1.07
C LEU A 148 29.96 8.29 1.43
N ALA A 149 29.47 7.15 1.91
CA ALA A 149 30.28 5.98 2.22
C ALA A 149 30.96 5.32 1.00
N PHE A 150 30.46 5.59 -0.21
CA PHE A 150 31.02 5.03 -1.45
C PHE A 150 31.86 6.06 -2.23
N VAL A 151 32.23 7.18 -1.60
CA VAL A 151 33.15 8.16 -2.20
C VAL A 151 34.57 7.78 -1.78
N ASN A 152 35.47 7.65 -2.76
CA ASN A 152 36.86 7.19 -2.58
C ASN A 152 37.00 5.78 -1.94
N ASP A 153 36.09 4.85 -2.24
CA ASP A 153 36.13 3.45 -1.78
C ASP A 153 36.80 2.47 -2.76
N ALA A 154 37.36 3.01 -3.86
CA ALA A 154 37.96 2.30 -5.00
C ALA A 154 36.97 1.49 -5.85
N VAL A 155 35.66 1.75 -5.71
CA VAL A 155 34.60 1.23 -6.56
C VAL A 155 34.02 2.37 -7.40
N CYS A 156 33.88 2.16 -8.71
CA CYS A 156 33.33 3.18 -9.59
C CYS A 156 31.79 3.12 -9.56
N ASP A 157 31.18 3.96 -8.74
CA ASP A 157 29.74 4.16 -8.66
C ASP A 157 29.25 5.26 -9.60
N CYS A 158 30.02 6.33 -9.79
CA CYS A 158 29.68 7.35 -10.78
C CYS A 158 30.15 6.93 -12.17
N CYS A 159 29.30 7.12 -13.19
CA CYS A 159 29.63 6.69 -14.56
C CYS A 159 30.83 7.43 -15.17
N ASP A 160 31.13 8.62 -14.65
CA ASP A 160 32.25 9.47 -15.06
C ASP A 160 33.49 9.32 -14.17
N GLY A 161 33.38 8.58 -13.06
CA GLY A 161 34.42 8.41 -12.07
C GLY A 161 34.62 9.61 -11.16
N SER A 162 33.63 10.51 -11.03
CA SER A 162 33.73 11.69 -10.16
C SER A 162 33.75 11.38 -8.66
N ASP A 163 33.39 10.16 -8.30
CA ASP A 163 33.46 9.58 -6.96
C ASP A 163 34.88 9.16 -6.55
N GLU A 164 35.79 8.99 -7.51
CA GLU A 164 37.12 8.43 -7.29
C GLU A 164 38.23 9.38 -7.75
N LYS A 165 39.44 9.09 -7.27
CA LYS A 165 40.65 9.82 -7.68
C LYS A 165 40.88 9.67 -9.19
N GLU A 166 41.36 10.75 -9.81
CA GLU A 166 41.60 10.81 -11.25
C GLU A 166 42.45 9.63 -11.75
N GLY A 167 41.92 8.90 -12.74
CA GLY A 167 42.62 7.80 -13.42
C GLY A 167 42.32 6.39 -12.88
N LEU A 168 41.53 6.24 -11.81
CA LEU A 168 41.09 4.93 -11.33
C LEU A 168 39.90 4.39 -12.14
N CYS A 169 38.94 5.26 -12.47
CA CYS A 169 37.71 4.92 -13.17
C CYS A 169 37.71 5.35 -14.64
N SER A 170 37.14 4.51 -15.51
CA SER A 170 36.92 4.81 -16.93
C SER A 170 35.51 5.35 -17.16
N ASN A 171 35.36 6.38 -18.00
CA ASN A 171 34.04 6.94 -18.31
C ASN A 171 33.17 5.96 -19.12
N THR A 172 32.08 5.48 -18.50
CA THR A 172 31.07 4.58 -19.09
C THR A 172 29.72 5.26 -19.32
N CYS A 173 29.59 6.56 -19.01
CA CYS A 173 28.32 7.30 -19.01
C CYS A 173 27.50 7.15 -20.29
N THR A 174 28.13 7.20 -21.46
CA THR A 174 27.40 7.07 -22.73
C THR A 174 26.70 5.72 -22.87
N SER A 175 27.30 4.63 -22.38
CA SER A 175 26.71 3.30 -22.44
C SER A 175 25.57 3.13 -21.43
N GLU A 176 25.73 3.68 -20.22
CA GLU A 176 24.74 3.63 -19.16
C GLU A 176 23.51 4.47 -19.48
N TRP A 177 23.68 5.70 -19.98
CA TRP A 177 22.57 6.54 -20.43
C TRP A 177 21.79 5.88 -21.57
N ASN A 178 22.49 5.27 -22.54
CA ASN A 178 21.83 4.54 -23.62
C ASN A 178 21.05 3.31 -23.10
N GLY A 179 21.59 2.61 -22.10
CA GLY A 179 20.90 1.52 -21.40
C GLY A 179 19.64 2.00 -20.69
N ARG A 180 19.73 3.06 -19.88
CA ARG A 180 18.61 3.68 -19.17
C ARG A 180 17.54 4.19 -20.13
N LEU A 181 17.94 4.89 -21.20
CA LEU A 181 17.03 5.35 -22.25
C LEU A 181 16.32 4.20 -22.97
N LYS A 182 17.00 3.07 -23.20
CA LYS A 182 16.37 1.89 -23.80
C LYS A 182 15.30 1.32 -22.87
N MET A 183 15.62 1.13 -21.59
CA MET A 183 14.68 0.61 -20.58
C MET A 183 13.45 1.53 -20.43
N LEU A 184 13.66 2.85 -20.35
CA LEU A 184 12.57 3.83 -20.22
C LEU A 184 11.66 3.85 -21.47
N ARG A 185 12.23 3.73 -22.67
CA ARG A 185 11.42 3.66 -23.90
C ARG A 185 10.60 2.38 -23.97
N GLU A 186 11.18 1.24 -23.60
CA GLU A 186 10.47 -0.03 -23.53
C GLU A 186 9.31 0.05 -22.52
N ARG A 187 9.53 0.66 -21.35
CA ARG A 187 8.48 0.92 -20.36
C ARG A 187 7.42 1.89 -20.89
N LEU A 188 7.81 2.97 -21.56
CA LEU A 188 6.89 3.94 -22.15
C LEU A 188 5.96 3.29 -23.18
N GLU A 189 6.47 2.41 -24.04
CA GLU A 189 5.66 1.66 -25.01
C GLU A 189 4.66 0.71 -24.35
N VAL A 190 5.01 0.11 -23.21
CA VAL A 190 4.09 -0.70 -22.39
C VAL A 190 2.99 0.17 -21.82
N VAL A 191 3.34 1.30 -21.21
CA VAL A 191 2.38 2.24 -20.60
C VAL A 191 1.42 2.81 -21.64
N GLN A 192 1.92 3.24 -22.79
CA GLN A 192 1.10 3.78 -23.89
C GLN A 192 0.08 2.76 -24.39
N ARG A 193 0.51 1.52 -24.65
CA ARG A 193 -0.39 0.44 -25.06
C ARG A 193 -1.40 0.09 -23.96
N GLY A 194 -0.96 0.02 -22.71
CA GLY A 194 -1.83 -0.23 -21.57
C GLY A 194 -2.89 0.86 -21.40
N ARG A 195 -2.52 2.14 -21.61
CA ARG A 195 -3.47 3.27 -21.58
C ARG A 195 -4.52 3.19 -22.67
N ASP A 196 -4.18 2.74 -23.87
CA ASP A 196 -5.16 2.59 -24.95
C ASP A 196 -6.19 1.51 -24.60
N ILE A 197 -5.75 0.36 -24.07
CA ILE A 197 -6.64 -0.70 -23.57
C ILE A 197 -7.48 -0.19 -22.39
N ARG A 198 -6.88 0.59 -21.48
CA ARG A 198 -7.61 1.17 -20.35
C ARG A 198 -8.79 2.03 -20.78
N LYS A 199 -8.66 2.80 -21.86
CA LYS A 199 -9.77 3.61 -22.39
C LYS A 199 -10.96 2.72 -22.75
N GLU A 200 -10.70 1.54 -23.32
CA GLU A 200 -11.75 0.56 -23.63
C GLU A 200 -12.43 0.02 -22.36
N TYR A 201 -11.64 -0.31 -21.32
CA TYR A 201 -12.18 -0.75 -20.03
C TYR A 201 -13.07 0.31 -19.39
N MET A 202 -12.65 1.58 -19.44
CA MET A 202 -13.43 2.70 -18.89
C MET A 202 -14.78 2.88 -19.58
N ILE A 203 -14.86 2.65 -20.90
CA ILE A 203 -16.12 2.74 -21.65
C ILE A 203 -17.10 1.65 -21.21
N GLN A 204 -16.60 0.43 -21.01
CA GLN A 204 -17.43 -0.71 -20.59
C GLN A 204 -17.78 -0.66 -19.09
N ALA A 205 -16.99 0.04 -18.29
CA ALA A 205 -17.05 0.00 -16.84
C ALA A 205 -18.41 0.42 -16.28
N VAL A 206 -18.98 1.52 -16.77
CA VAL A 206 -20.24 2.08 -16.25
C VAL A 206 -21.38 1.06 -16.37
N GLY A 207 -21.46 0.35 -17.51
CA GLY A 207 -22.48 -0.68 -17.73
C GLY A 207 -22.28 -1.89 -16.81
N LYS A 208 -21.03 -2.33 -16.62
CA LYS A 208 -20.70 -3.46 -15.74
C LYS A 208 -20.99 -3.14 -14.27
N VAL A 209 -20.65 -1.95 -13.78
CA VAL A 209 -20.94 -1.54 -12.39
C VAL A 209 -22.46 -1.54 -12.14
N GLN A 210 -23.26 -1.02 -13.07
CA GLN A 210 -24.72 -1.06 -12.96
C GLN A 210 -25.26 -2.50 -12.95
N GLN A 211 -24.71 -3.38 -13.79
CA GLN A 211 -25.08 -4.79 -13.80
C GLN A 211 -24.73 -5.47 -12.46
N LEU A 212 -23.53 -5.25 -11.93
CA LEU A 212 -23.10 -5.80 -10.64
C LEU A 212 -24.03 -5.37 -9.50
N HIS A 213 -24.47 -4.11 -9.49
CA HIS A 213 -25.43 -3.62 -8.51
C HIS A 213 -26.76 -4.37 -8.59
N GLY A 214 -27.32 -4.53 -9.79
CA GLY A 214 -28.56 -5.28 -9.99
C GLY A 214 -28.44 -6.78 -9.71
N ASP A 215 -27.27 -7.37 -9.95
CA ASP A 215 -26.98 -8.77 -9.62
C ASP A 215 -26.92 -8.96 -8.10
N PHE A 216 -26.33 -8.02 -7.37
CA PHE A 216 -26.27 -8.02 -5.92
C PHE A 216 -27.65 -7.86 -5.28
N GLU A 217 -28.50 -6.95 -5.79
CA GLU A 217 -29.88 -6.80 -5.30
C GLU A 217 -30.65 -8.12 -5.40
N ARG A 218 -30.55 -8.81 -6.54
CA ARG A 218 -31.17 -10.14 -6.73
C ARG A 218 -30.61 -11.19 -5.77
N LEU A 219 -29.30 -11.18 -5.53
CA LEU A 219 -28.68 -12.10 -4.58
C LEU A 219 -29.12 -11.80 -3.14
N ALA A 220 -29.21 -10.53 -2.76
CA ALA A 220 -29.66 -10.12 -1.43
C ALA A 220 -31.11 -10.54 -1.17
N GLU A 221 -32.00 -10.38 -2.14
CA GLU A 221 -33.38 -10.89 -2.06
C GLU A 221 -33.43 -12.42 -1.92
N ALA A 222 -32.64 -13.15 -2.72
CA ALA A 222 -32.54 -14.60 -2.65
C ALA A 222 -32.00 -15.08 -1.30
N TYR A 223 -31.00 -14.39 -0.74
CA TYR A 223 -30.46 -14.68 0.58
C TYR A 223 -31.50 -14.48 1.68
N GLN A 224 -32.24 -13.36 1.66
CA GLN A 224 -33.32 -13.11 2.62
C GLN A 224 -34.45 -14.14 2.52
N ALA A 225 -34.83 -14.53 1.31
CA ALA A 225 -35.83 -15.58 1.09
C ALA A 225 -35.34 -16.94 1.61
N GLY A 226 -34.08 -17.28 1.34
CA GLY A 226 -33.42 -18.49 1.85
C GLY A 226 -33.36 -18.53 3.38
N GLN A 227 -33.07 -17.40 4.03
CA GLN A 227 -33.04 -17.28 5.48
C GLN A 227 -34.42 -17.58 6.11
N ARG A 228 -35.50 -16.99 5.56
CA ARG A 228 -36.87 -17.27 6.03
C ARG A 228 -37.25 -18.75 5.85
N ALA A 229 -36.86 -19.35 4.72
CA ALA A 229 -37.11 -20.76 4.45
C ALA A 229 -36.33 -21.68 5.42
N PHE A 230 -35.11 -21.29 5.79
CA PHE A 230 -34.32 -22.00 6.80
C PHE A 230 -34.95 -21.93 8.18
N GLU A 231 -35.40 -20.75 8.62
CA GLU A 231 -36.11 -20.58 9.89
C GLU A 231 -37.40 -21.42 9.96
N ASP A 232 -38.15 -21.49 8.86
CA ASP A 232 -39.32 -22.37 8.73
C ASP A 232 -38.97 -23.85 8.84
N LEU A 233 -37.89 -24.28 8.18
CA LEU A 233 -37.41 -25.65 8.24
C LEU A 233 -36.92 -26.01 9.64
N GLN A 234 -36.22 -25.09 10.31
CA GLN A 234 -35.75 -25.26 11.69
C GLN A 234 -36.92 -25.47 12.65
N ARG A 235 -38.01 -24.69 12.52
CA ARG A 235 -39.23 -24.88 13.32
C ARG A 235 -39.88 -26.25 13.08
N ARG A 236 -39.92 -26.73 11.84
CA ARG A 236 -40.46 -28.08 11.53
C ARG A 236 -39.56 -29.19 12.05
N ALA A 237 -38.24 -29.02 11.96
CA ALA A 237 -37.26 -29.99 12.43
C ALA A 237 -37.24 -30.16 13.97
N GLN A 238 -37.67 -29.15 14.73
CA GLN A 238 -37.87 -29.29 16.18
C GLN A 238 -38.95 -30.33 16.52
N HIS A 239 -39.98 -30.46 15.68
CA HIS A 239 -41.07 -31.42 15.88
C HIS A 239 -40.87 -32.74 15.13
N ASN A 240 -40.02 -32.78 14.10
CA ASN A 240 -39.73 -33.99 13.33
C ASN A 240 -38.20 -34.24 13.20
N PRO A 241 -37.63 -35.23 13.91
CA PRO A 241 -36.20 -35.51 13.88
C PRO A 241 -35.70 -36.06 12.54
N GLU A 242 -36.59 -36.55 11.66
CA GLU A 242 -36.22 -37.03 10.31
C GLU A 242 -35.73 -35.89 9.40
N LEU A 243 -36.10 -34.64 9.71
CA LEU A 243 -35.72 -33.47 8.93
C LEU A 243 -34.31 -32.94 9.26
N ARG A 244 -33.58 -33.56 10.20
CA ARG A 244 -32.23 -33.12 10.59
C ARG A 244 -31.25 -33.09 9.42
N GLY A 245 -31.27 -34.10 8.55
CA GLY A 245 -30.39 -34.14 7.36
C GLY A 245 -30.71 -33.02 6.37
N GLN A 246 -31.98 -32.70 6.17
CA GLN A 246 -32.39 -31.57 5.32
C GLN A 246 -31.99 -30.22 5.92
N LEU A 247 -32.06 -30.09 7.26
CA LEU A 247 -31.64 -28.90 7.96
C LEU A 247 -30.14 -28.64 7.80
N GLU A 248 -29.31 -29.68 7.93
CA GLU A 248 -27.86 -29.59 7.73
C GLU A 248 -27.50 -29.19 6.28
N GLN A 249 -28.17 -29.79 5.30
CA GLN A 249 -28.00 -29.40 3.89
C GLN A 249 -28.41 -27.95 3.65
N SER A 250 -29.57 -27.53 4.18
CA SER A 250 -30.05 -26.15 4.07
C SER A 250 -29.10 -25.15 4.75
N TYR A 251 -28.55 -25.51 5.91
CA TYR A 251 -27.54 -24.71 6.61
C TYR A 251 -26.27 -24.52 5.77
N ASN A 252 -25.76 -25.61 5.17
CA ASN A 252 -24.57 -25.55 4.31
C ASN A 252 -24.81 -24.68 3.06
N VAL A 253 -26.01 -24.75 2.46
CA VAL A 253 -26.39 -23.88 1.34
C VAL A 253 -26.47 -22.43 1.79
N LEU A 254 -27.15 -22.14 2.91
CA LEU A 254 -27.30 -20.79 3.43
C LEU A 254 -25.95 -20.15 3.75
N ARG A 255 -25.03 -20.91 4.37
CA ARG A 255 -23.67 -20.45 4.67
C ARG A 255 -22.88 -20.09 3.40
N ARG A 256 -23.03 -20.86 2.32
CA ARG A 256 -22.40 -20.55 1.02
C ARG A 256 -22.98 -19.27 0.41
N VAL A 257 -24.30 -19.13 0.41
CA VAL A 257 -24.96 -17.91 -0.10
C VAL A 257 -24.56 -16.70 0.73
N GLN A 258 -24.53 -16.82 2.06
CA GLN A 258 -24.07 -15.76 2.98
C GLN A 258 -22.66 -15.28 2.63
N TYR A 259 -21.73 -16.20 2.40
CA TYR A 259 -20.36 -15.87 2.00
C TYR A 259 -20.33 -15.10 0.67
N VAL A 260 -21.04 -15.59 -0.36
CA VAL A 260 -21.09 -14.91 -1.67
C VAL A 260 -21.74 -13.53 -1.56
N THR A 261 -22.81 -13.39 -0.79
CA THR A 261 -23.47 -12.11 -0.53
C THR A 261 -22.54 -11.14 0.20
N TYR A 262 -21.78 -11.61 1.19
CA TYR A 262 -20.78 -10.80 1.89
C TYR A 262 -19.71 -10.26 0.93
N VAL A 263 -19.11 -11.14 0.11
CA VAL A 263 -18.10 -10.73 -0.88
C VAL A 263 -18.70 -9.72 -1.86
N GLN A 264 -19.86 -10.02 -2.45
CA GLN A 264 -20.50 -9.11 -3.41
C GLN A 264 -20.90 -7.76 -2.79
N SER A 265 -21.28 -7.73 -1.51
CA SER A 265 -21.60 -6.47 -0.83
C SER A 265 -20.41 -5.52 -0.78
N ARG A 266 -19.18 -6.05 -0.66
CA ARG A 266 -17.94 -5.26 -0.71
C ARG A 266 -17.62 -4.79 -2.12
N VAL A 267 -17.86 -5.64 -3.12
CA VAL A 267 -17.63 -5.29 -4.54
C VAL A 267 -18.53 -4.15 -4.99
N VAL A 268 -19.80 -4.16 -4.56
CA VAL A 268 -20.81 -3.17 -4.96
C VAL A 268 -20.73 -1.88 -4.14
N ASP A 269 -19.93 -1.84 -3.07
CA ASP A 269 -19.76 -0.64 -2.26
C ASP A 269 -19.23 0.54 -3.09
N GLN A 270 -19.67 1.75 -2.75
CA GLN A 270 -19.33 2.95 -3.48
C GLN A 270 -17.81 3.22 -3.46
N SER A 271 -17.15 2.84 -2.36
CA SER A 271 -15.70 2.95 -2.19
C SER A 271 -14.89 2.05 -3.14
N THR A 272 -15.50 1.03 -3.73
CA THR A 272 -14.76 0.07 -4.56
C THR A 272 -14.56 0.61 -5.98
N PHE A 273 -15.59 1.19 -6.61
CA PHE A 273 -15.53 1.63 -8.01
C PHE A 273 -15.93 3.09 -8.28
N SER A 274 -16.63 3.77 -7.37
CA SER A 274 -17.38 5.00 -7.70
C SER A 274 -16.86 6.28 -7.03
N ASP A 275 -16.07 6.17 -5.97
CA ASP A 275 -15.55 7.31 -5.19
C ASP A 275 -14.40 8.04 -5.88
N ALA A 276 -13.62 7.37 -6.76
CA ALA A 276 -12.51 7.97 -7.49
C ALA A 276 -12.56 7.71 -9.00
N VAL A 277 -12.13 8.70 -9.79
CA VAL A 277 -12.16 8.68 -11.27
C VAL A 277 -11.38 7.52 -11.88
N TRP A 278 -10.33 7.04 -11.20
CA TRP A 278 -9.46 5.99 -11.69
C TRP A 278 -10.02 4.57 -11.46
N LYS A 279 -10.90 4.38 -10.47
CA LYS A 279 -11.38 3.05 -10.02
C LYS A 279 -12.27 2.29 -11.01
N PRO A 280 -13.15 2.93 -11.81
CA PRO A 280 -14.01 2.21 -12.75
C PRO A 280 -13.23 1.31 -13.73
N ALA A 281 -11.98 1.66 -14.07
CA ALA A 281 -11.15 0.85 -14.97
C ALA A 281 -10.94 -0.59 -14.49
N PHE A 282 -11.00 -0.83 -13.18
CA PHE A 282 -10.70 -2.13 -12.56
C PHE A 282 -11.89 -3.08 -12.55
N VAL A 283 -13.10 -2.63 -12.88
CA VAL A 283 -14.29 -3.49 -12.87
C VAL A 283 -14.19 -4.65 -13.87
N GLU A 284 -13.36 -4.50 -14.91
CA GLU A 284 -13.09 -5.57 -15.87
C GLU A 284 -12.48 -6.83 -15.23
N LEU A 285 -11.75 -6.65 -14.12
CA LEU A 285 -11.09 -7.74 -13.41
C LEU A 285 -12.08 -8.57 -12.57
N VAL A 286 -13.27 -8.03 -12.28
CA VAL A 286 -14.27 -8.72 -11.48
C VAL A 286 -14.75 -9.98 -12.20
N GLY A 287 -14.60 -11.13 -11.55
CA GLY A 287 -15.00 -12.42 -12.09
C GLY A 287 -13.94 -13.12 -12.96
N GLN A 288 -12.76 -12.52 -13.13
CA GLN A 288 -11.59 -13.18 -13.69
C GLN A 288 -10.72 -13.73 -12.55
N CYS A 289 -10.10 -14.87 -12.75
CA CYS A 289 -9.17 -15.46 -11.78
C CYS A 289 -7.85 -15.80 -12.46
N PHE A 290 -6.75 -15.49 -11.79
CA PHE A 290 -5.40 -15.64 -12.29
C PHE A 290 -4.63 -16.59 -11.40
N THR A 291 -4.03 -17.59 -12.01
CA THR A 291 -3.23 -18.61 -11.34
C THR A 291 -1.74 -18.32 -11.55
N TYR A 292 -0.96 -18.39 -10.48
CA TYR A 292 0.49 -18.24 -10.52
C TYR A 292 1.15 -19.36 -9.71
N THR A 293 2.05 -20.10 -10.34
CA THR A 293 2.78 -21.19 -9.69
C THR A 293 4.09 -20.62 -9.14
N VAL A 294 4.28 -20.72 -7.83
CA VAL A 294 5.48 -20.23 -7.13
C VAL A 294 6.14 -21.38 -6.35
N ASP A 295 7.47 -21.40 -6.36
CA ASP A 295 8.25 -22.36 -5.59
C ASP A 295 8.41 -21.88 -4.15
N GLU A 296 8.42 -22.79 -3.18
CA GLU A 296 8.53 -22.48 -1.74
C GLU A 296 9.75 -21.63 -1.42
N LYS A 297 10.85 -21.84 -2.14
CA LYS A 297 12.09 -21.08 -1.97
C LYS A 297 11.95 -19.63 -2.41
N GLU A 298 11.21 -19.38 -3.49
CA GLU A 298 10.95 -18.03 -3.99
C GLU A 298 9.95 -17.32 -3.07
N LEU A 299 8.90 -18.02 -2.66
CA LEU A 299 7.85 -17.48 -1.81
C LEU A 299 8.35 -17.06 -0.42
N LYS A 300 9.12 -17.94 0.25
CA LYS A 300 9.55 -17.76 1.65
C LYS A 300 11.01 -17.35 1.81
N GLY A 301 11.74 -17.18 0.71
CA GLY A 301 13.19 -16.93 0.72
C GLY A 301 14.05 -18.13 1.12
N GLY A 302 13.46 -19.30 1.38
CA GLY A 302 14.19 -20.51 1.80
C GLY A 302 13.27 -21.66 2.16
N THR A 303 13.81 -22.88 2.22
CA THR A 303 13.03 -24.06 2.62
C THR A 303 13.92 -25.14 3.25
N PRO A 304 13.43 -25.83 4.30
CA PRO A 304 14.12 -26.98 4.90
C PRO A 304 13.90 -28.28 4.10
N ASN A 305 13.03 -28.28 3.09
CA ASN A 305 12.76 -29.44 2.25
C ASN A 305 13.87 -29.62 1.21
N VAL A 306 14.15 -30.87 0.83
CA VAL A 306 15.16 -31.16 -0.20
C VAL A 306 14.61 -30.77 -1.57
N ILE A 307 13.36 -31.15 -1.85
CA ILE A 307 12.61 -30.72 -3.01
C ILE A 307 11.68 -29.58 -2.55
N PRO A 308 11.80 -28.36 -3.12
CA PRO A 308 10.92 -27.26 -2.76
C PRO A 308 9.48 -27.59 -3.16
N ARG A 309 8.53 -27.24 -2.28
CA ARG A 309 7.10 -27.35 -2.61
C ARG A 309 6.73 -26.34 -3.71
N LYS A 310 5.71 -26.68 -4.49
CA LYS A 310 5.12 -25.79 -5.49
C LYS A 310 3.71 -25.42 -5.05
N TYR A 311 3.45 -24.12 -5.01
CA TYR A 311 2.16 -23.57 -4.65
C TYR A 311 1.52 -22.93 -5.86
N ASP A 312 0.25 -23.25 -6.10
CA ASP A 312 -0.57 -22.54 -7.07
C ASP A 312 -1.40 -21.50 -6.31
N MET A 313 -1.00 -20.24 -6.48
CA MET A 313 -1.67 -19.06 -5.94
C MET A 313 -2.76 -18.63 -6.92
N VAL A 314 -3.99 -18.53 -6.45
CA VAL A 314 -5.14 -18.11 -7.24
C VAL A 314 -5.65 -16.77 -6.71
N LEU A 315 -5.44 -15.72 -7.50
CA LEU A 315 -5.96 -14.37 -7.25
C LEU A 315 -7.21 -14.16 -8.10
N CYS A 316 -8.35 -13.95 -7.44
CA CYS A 316 -9.57 -13.48 -8.07
C CYS A 316 -9.82 -12.02 -7.60
N PRO A 317 -9.48 -11.00 -8.41
CA PRO A 317 -9.56 -9.61 -7.99
C PRO A 317 -10.97 -9.24 -7.49
N PHE A 318 -11.01 -8.48 -6.39
CA PHE A 318 -12.23 -8.09 -5.68
C PHE A 318 -13.05 -9.25 -5.06
N GLN A 319 -12.50 -10.47 -5.03
CA GLN A 319 -13.15 -11.62 -4.39
C GLN A 319 -12.29 -12.17 -3.27
N ASN A 320 -11.32 -13.01 -3.60
CA ASN A 320 -10.46 -13.68 -2.64
C ASN A 320 -9.12 -14.06 -3.26
N VAL A 321 -8.19 -14.41 -2.37
CA VAL A 321 -6.91 -15.02 -2.70
C VAL A 321 -6.86 -16.39 -2.02
N SER A 322 -6.42 -17.40 -2.77
CA SER A 322 -6.28 -18.74 -2.23
C SER A 322 -4.97 -19.40 -2.67
N GLN A 323 -4.47 -20.28 -1.80
CA GLN A 323 -3.29 -21.10 -2.03
C GLN A 323 -3.71 -22.55 -2.17
N THR A 324 -3.21 -23.21 -3.21
CA THR A 324 -3.46 -24.63 -3.48
C THR A 324 -2.17 -25.39 -3.73
N GLU A 325 -2.18 -26.69 -3.42
CA GLU A 325 -1.04 -27.59 -3.65
C GLU A 325 -1.49 -28.81 -4.49
N PRO A 326 -1.83 -28.64 -5.78
CA PRO A 326 -2.35 -29.75 -6.59
C PRO A 326 -1.29 -30.84 -6.84
N LEU A 327 -0.01 -30.50 -6.71
CA LEU A 327 1.11 -31.44 -6.88
C LEU A 327 1.56 -32.10 -5.57
N TYR A 328 0.86 -31.85 -4.45
CA TYR A 328 1.25 -32.35 -3.13
C TYR A 328 1.51 -33.87 -3.10
N PRO A 329 0.63 -34.76 -3.62
CA PRO A 329 0.85 -36.21 -3.50
C PRO A 329 2.11 -36.67 -4.26
N LYS A 330 2.39 -36.05 -5.41
CA LYS A 330 3.59 -36.34 -6.20
C LYS A 330 4.84 -35.83 -5.51
N TRP A 331 4.77 -34.65 -4.91
CA TRP A 331 5.86 -34.08 -4.13
C TRP A 331 6.18 -34.96 -2.92
N THR A 332 5.18 -35.43 -2.17
CA THR A 332 5.41 -36.29 -0.99
C THR A 332 6.13 -37.58 -1.36
N LYS A 333 5.72 -38.25 -2.45
CA LYS A 333 6.40 -39.45 -2.95
C LYS A 333 7.87 -39.16 -3.29
N ALA A 334 8.14 -38.07 -4.01
CA ALA A 334 9.50 -37.70 -4.41
C ALA A 334 10.39 -37.31 -3.22
N GLU A 335 9.85 -36.57 -2.26
CA GLU A 335 10.59 -36.13 -1.06
C GLU A 335 10.95 -37.33 -0.17
N ARG A 336 10.03 -38.28 0.03
CA ARG A 336 10.29 -39.53 0.78
C ARG A 336 11.38 -40.37 0.13
N GLN A 337 11.30 -40.57 -1.18
CA GLN A 337 12.30 -41.33 -1.95
C GLN A 337 13.69 -40.70 -1.85
N THR A 338 13.76 -39.37 -1.83
CA THR A 338 15.03 -38.64 -1.75
C THR A 338 15.62 -38.67 -0.33
N LYS A 339 14.79 -38.64 0.72
CA LYS A 339 15.23 -38.66 2.13
C LYS A 339 15.61 -40.05 2.64
N VAL A 340 14.87 -41.10 2.27
CA VAL A 340 15.01 -42.45 2.85
C VAL A 340 15.73 -43.42 1.89
N GLY A 341 15.83 -43.08 0.61
CA GLY A 341 16.31 -44.00 -0.43
C GLY A 341 15.22 -44.96 -0.91
N VAL A 342 15.50 -45.71 -1.99
CA VAL A 342 14.53 -46.55 -2.73
C VAL A 342 14.13 -47.85 -1.97
N SER A 343 14.35 -47.92 -0.67
CA SER A 343 14.08 -49.12 0.12
C SER A 343 12.88 -48.93 1.06
N ALA A 344 11.69 -49.30 0.59
CA ALA A 344 10.67 -50.03 1.34
C ALA A 344 9.34 -50.02 0.54
N ASP A 345 9.00 -51.18 -0.02
CA ASP A 345 7.66 -51.68 -0.34
C ASP A 345 6.49 -50.65 -0.33
N ASP A 346 6.12 -50.17 -1.51
CA ASP A 346 4.91 -49.39 -1.82
C ASP A 346 3.63 -50.26 -1.74
N GLU A 347 3.44 -51.04 -0.67
CA GLU A 347 2.24 -51.86 -0.49
C GLU A 347 1.09 -51.12 0.23
N ASN A 348 1.37 -49.93 0.78
CA ASN A 348 0.35 -49.00 1.27
C ASN A 348 0.40 -47.70 0.46
N GLU A 349 0.02 -47.78 -0.81
CA GLU A 349 -0.38 -46.60 -1.59
C GLU A 349 -1.74 -46.08 -1.08
N GLU A 350 -1.76 -45.51 0.13
CA GLU A 350 -2.81 -44.53 0.42
C GLU A 350 -2.58 -43.37 -0.55
N GLU A 351 -3.46 -43.23 -1.55
CA GLU A 351 -3.49 -42.05 -2.41
C GLU A 351 -3.66 -40.83 -1.50
N GLU A 352 -2.57 -40.15 -1.17
CA GLU A 352 -2.63 -38.93 -0.38
C GLU A 352 -3.57 -37.95 -1.08
N GLU A 353 -4.62 -37.54 -0.38
CA GLU A 353 -5.62 -36.62 -0.91
C GLU A 353 -4.98 -35.25 -1.15
N ILE A 354 -5.42 -34.57 -2.21
CA ILE A 354 -5.01 -33.20 -2.49
C ILE A 354 -5.52 -32.32 -1.33
N PRO A 355 -4.64 -31.58 -0.65
CA PRO A 355 -5.06 -30.73 0.45
C PRO A 355 -6.06 -29.68 -0.04
N ARG A 356 -7.03 -29.36 0.82
CA ARG A 356 -8.02 -28.33 0.52
C ARG A 356 -7.36 -26.97 0.27
N PRO A 357 -7.91 -26.12 -0.61
CA PRO A 357 -7.45 -24.75 -0.77
C PRO A 357 -7.48 -23.97 0.54
N ILE A 358 -6.44 -23.18 0.79
CA ILE A 358 -6.36 -22.29 1.95
C ILE A 358 -6.70 -20.88 1.49
N GLY A 359 -7.68 -20.24 2.14
CA GLY A 359 -7.99 -18.83 1.89
C GLY A 359 -6.94 -17.91 2.53
N LEU A 360 -6.24 -17.11 1.72
CA LEU A 360 -5.24 -16.14 2.20
C LEU A 360 -5.85 -14.76 2.52
N GLY A 361 -7.07 -14.50 2.03
CA GLY A 361 -7.80 -13.28 2.32
C GLY A 361 -9.01 -13.09 1.39
N ILE A 362 -9.90 -12.20 1.79
CA ILE A 362 -11.10 -11.75 1.09
C ILE A 362 -10.97 -10.25 0.85
N TRP A 363 -11.41 -9.78 -0.31
CA TRP A 363 -11.41 -8.36 -0.64
C TRP A 363 -12.07 -7.53 0.46
N ASN A 364 -11.32 -6.56 1.00
CA ASN A 364 -11.80 -5.66 2.04
C ASN A 364 -11.90 -4.22 1.51
N GLU A 365 -10.76 -3.60 1.19
CA GLU A 365 -10.68 -2.20 0.81
C GLU A 365 -9.43 -1.85 0.00
N TRP A 366 -9.43 -0.64 -0.57
CA TRP A 366 -8.25 -0.02 -1.16
C TRP A 366 -7.35 0.53 -0.05
N GLN A 367 -6.06 0.22 -0.11
CA GLN A 367 -5.06 0.75 0.83
C GLN A 367 -4.31 1.95 0.23
N ASP A 368 -3.48 2.60 1.06
CA ASP A 368 -2.62 3.71 0.65
C ASP A 368 -1.70 3.30 -0.50
N SER A 369 -1.63 4.19 -1.50
CA SER A 369 -0.85 4.00 -2.72
C SER A 369 0.44 4.81 -2.67
N ALA A 370 1.54 4.21 -3.11
CA ALA A 370 2.81 4.89 -3.32
C ALA A 370 3.01 5.11 -4.83
N GLY A 371 3.29 6.36 -5.23
CA GLY A 371 3.51 6.69 -6.65
C GLY A 371 2.29 6.39 -7.53
N PHE A 372 2.48 5.55 -8.56
CA PHE A 372 1.45 5.16 -9.53
C PHE A 372 0.79 3.82 -9.23
N GLU A 373 1.29 3.08 -8.24
CA GLU A 373 0.80 1.74 -7.92
C GLU A 373 -0.48 1.82 -7.10
N ARG A 374 -1.42 0.91 -7.34
CA ARG A 374 -2.69 0.84 -6.60
C ARG A 374 -2.70 -0.41 -5.74
N VAL A 375 -3.09 -0.26 -4.48
CA VAL A 375 -2.94 -1.35 -3.50
C VAL A 375 -4.31 -1.83 -3.03
N GLN A 376 -4.52 -3.14 -3.13
CA GLN A 376 -5.71 -3.81 -2.65
C GLN A 376 -5.41 -4.59 -1.37
N GLY A 377 -6.24 -4.42 -0.35
CA GLY A 377 -6.18 -5.16 0.90
C GLY A 377 -7.15 -6.35 0.92
N TYR A 378 -6.62 -7.54 1.18
CA TYR A 378 -7.39 -8.76 1.38
C TYR A 378 -7.19 -9.29 2.81
N ASN A 379 -8.25 -9.27 3.60
CA ASN A 379 -8.23 -9.61 5.02
C ASN A 379 -9.17 -10.81 5.30
N HIS A 380 -9.30 -11.25 6.55
CA HIS A 380 -10.19 -12.35 6.93
C HIS A 380 -9.89 -13.67 6.21
N GLY A 381 -8.60 -13.97 6.03
CA GLY A 381 -8.14 -15.28 5.57
C GLY A 381 -8.32 -16.37 6.64
N GLU A 382 -8.00 -17.61 6.28
CA GLU A 382 -8.04 -18.72 7.23
C GLU A 382 -7.04 -18.50 8.38
N PRO A 383 -7.39 -18.90 9.62
CA PRO A 383 -6.54 -18.67 10.78
C PRO A 383 -5.18 -19.35 10.63
N CYS A 384 -4.14 -18.60 10.96
CA CYS A 384 -2.75 -19.01 10.96
C CYS A 384 -2.40 -19.72 12.28
N ALA A 385 -1.25 -20.39 12.32
CA ALA A 385 -0.80 -21.16 13.50
C ALA A 385 -0.56 -20.28 14.74
N ASN A 386 -0.24 -19.00 14.55
CA ASN A 386 -0.05 -18.00 15.61
C ASN A 386 -1.36 -17.37 16.12
N GLY A 387 -2.52 -17.77 15.57
CA GLY A 387 -3.83 -17.23 15.93
C GLY A 387 -4.22 -15.95 15.18
N GLN A 388 -3.37 -15.41 14.32
CA GLN A 388 -3.70 -14.28 13.43
C GLN A 388 -4.45 -14.79 12.19
N GLU A 389 -5.26 -13.94 11.58
CA GLU A 389 -5.89 -14.24 10.29
C GLU A 389 -4.87 -13.98 9.17
N ARG A 390 -4.82 -14.86 8.17
CA ARG A 390 -4.00 -14.61 6.98
C ARG A 390 -4.49 -13.35 6.26
N GLN A 391 -3.55 -12.56 5.77
CA GLN A 391 -3.83 -11.36 4.99
C GLN A 391 -2.93 -11.27 3.75
N THR A 392 -3.44 -10.64 2.70
CA THR A 392 -2.73 -10.48 1.44
C THR A 392 -2.85 -9.03 0.96
N ARG A 393 -1.72 -8.45 0.59
CA ARG A 393 -1.61 -7.14 -0.06
C ARG A 393 -1.33 -7.35 -1.54
N VAL A 394 -2.17 -6.79 -2.40
CA VAL A 394 -2.01 -6.91 -3.86
C VAL A 394 -1.64 -5.55 -4.44
N GLU A 395 -0.44 -5.42 -4.97
CA GLU A 395 0.08 -4.24 -5.66
C GLU A 395 -0.26 -4.33 -7.15
N LEU A 396 -1.02 -3.37 -7.65
CA LEU A 396 -1.43 -3.27 -9.05
C LEU A 396 -0.53 -2.26 -9.77
N SER A 397 0.23 -2.75 -10.74
CA SER A 397 1.11 -1.94 -11.58
C SER A 397 0.63 -1.92 -13.03
N CYS A 398 1.04 -0.89 -13.77
CA CYS A 398 0.69 -0.78 -15.19
C CYS A 398 1.37 -1.89 -16.01
N GLY A 399 0.56 -2.59 -16.80
CA GLY A 399 1.00 -3.61 -17.77
C GLY A 399 0.06 -3.74 -18.97
N VAL A 400 0.46 -4.48 -20.00
CA VAL A 400 -0.37 -4.67 -21.22
C VAL A 400 -1.38 -5.80 -21.05
N LYS A 401 -1.11 -6.76 -20.16
CA LYS A 401 -1.94 -7.94 -19.92
C LYS A 401 -2.25 -8.03 -18.42
N ASN A 402 -3.37 -8.66 -18.10
CA ASN A 402 -3.73 -8.99 -16.72
C ASN A 402 -2.97 -10.27 -16.32
N CYS A 403 -1.97 -10.15 -15.45
CA CYS A 403 -1.23 -11.30 -14.93
C CYS A 403 -0.56 -11.00 -13.60
N VAL A 404 -0.40 -12.03 -12.78
CA VAL A 404 0.44 -11.98 -11.58
C VAL A 404 1.91 -11.98 -12.02
N ALA A 405 2.67 -10.99 -11.55
CA ALA A 405 4.09 -10.83 -11.85
C ALA A 405 4.98 -11.53 -10.82
N SER A 406 4.67 -11.39 -9.53
CA SER A 406 5.38 -12.09 -8.45
C SER A 406 4.48 -12.28 -7.22
N VAL A 407 4.84 -13.25 -6.39
CA VAL A 407 4.20 -13.53 -5.09
C VAL A 407 5.28 -13.81 -4.06
N GLU A 408 5.24 -13.09 -2.95
CA GLU A 408 6.23 -13.16 -1.88
C GLU A 408 5.52 -13.19 -0.51
N GLU A 409 6.03 -13.96 0.44
CA GLU A 409 5.58 -13.96 1.83
C GLU A 409 6.56 -13.09 2.64
N ARG A 410 6.15 -11.85 2.95
CA ARG A 410 7.00 -10.89 3.67
C ARG A 410 7.16 -11.27 5.14
N GLU A 411 6.05 -11.57 5.79
CA GLU A 411 5.98 -12.04 7.15
C GLU A 411 5.08 -13.28 7.22
N MET A 412 5.17 -14.02 8.34
CA MET A 412 4.35 -15.22 8.51
C MET A 412 2.87 -14.87 8.35
N CYS A 413 2.20 -15.48 7.38
CA CYS A 413 0.79 -15.25 7.08
C CYS A 413 0.45 -13.86 6.53
N GLU A 414 1.45 -13.10 6.09
CA GLU A 414 1.33 -11.87 5.31
C GLU A 414 1.94 -12.04 3.91
N TYR A 415 1.08 -11.98 2.91
CA TYR A 415 1.47 -12.20 1.52
C TYR A 415 1.44 -10.90 0.73
N GLU A 416 2.39 -10.72 -0.17
CA GLU A 416 2.39 -9.65 -1.15
C GLU A 416 2.36 -10.22 -2.57
N ILE A 417 1.43 -9.72 -3.37
CA ILE A 417 1.27 -10.12 -4.77
C ILE A 417 1.43 -8.89 -5.64
N ARG A 418 2.36 -8.94 -6.60
CA ARG A 418 2.46 -7.93 -7.66
C ARG A 418 1.66 -8.39 -8.86
N PHE A 419 0.75 -7.54 -9.33
CA PHE A 419 -0.16 -7.84 -10.42
C PHE A 419 -0.12 -6.73 -11.47
N GLU A 420 0.19 -7.11 -12.69
CA GLU A 420 0.20 -6.21 -13.84
C GLU A 420 -1.19 -6.13 -14.47
N THR A 421 -1.65 -4.92 -14.76
CA THR A 421 -2.93 -4.72 -15.46
C THR A 421 -2.96 -3.42 -16.27
N PRO A 422 -3.61 -3.41 -17.46
CA PRO A 422 -3.89 -2.18 -18.18
C PRO A 422 -4.74 -1.19 -17.39
N ALA A 423 -5.56 -1.69 -16.46
CA ALA A 423 -6.44 -0.85 -15.64
C ALA A 423 -5.66 0.11 -14.74
N ALA A 424 -4.39 -0.17 -14.42
CA ALA A 424 -3.54 0.65 -13.58
C ALA A 424 -2.76 1.74 -14.36
N CYS A 425 -2.70 1.65 -15.69
CA CYS A 425 -1.93 2.59 -16.51
C CYS A 425 -2.54 4.00 -16.51
N GLU A 426 -1.82 5.00 -16.02
CA GLU A 426 -2.30 6.39 -15.91
C GLU A 426 -1.54 7.35 -16.82
N ALA A 427 -2.15 8.51 -17.08
CA ALA A 427 -1.50 9.57 -17.87
C ALA A 427 -0.25 10.11 -17.18
N ALA A 428 -0.32 10.26 -15.86
CA ALA A 428 0.75 10.80 -15.05
C ALA A 428 2.03 9.93 -15.10
N GLU A 429 1.89 8.60 -15.16
CA GLU A 429 3.03 7.69 -15.33
C GLU A 429 3.68 7.89 -16.71
N GLU A 430 2.88 8.03 -17.77
CA GLU A 430 3.43 8.27 -19.12
C GLU A 430 4.19 9.60 -19.20
N ASP A 431 3.63 10.66 -18.61
CA ASP A 431 4.24 11.99 -18.65
C ASP A 431 5.53 12.01 -17.79
N ALA A 432 5.54 11.37 -16.62
CA ALA A 432 6.74 11.22 -15.79
C ALA A 432 7.87 10.47 -16.54
N LEU A 433 7.54 9.40 -17.27
CA LEU A 433 8.52 8.67 -18.09
C LEU A 433 9.08 9.52 -19.23
N LYS A 434 8.25 10.36 -19.87
CA LYS A 434 8.72 11.27 -20.92
C LYS A 434 9.65 12.33 -20.35
N ASP A 435 9.32 12.89 -19.20
CA ASP A 435 10.13 13.90 -18.54
C ASP A 435 11.49 13.32 -18.14
N GLU A 436 11.54 12.10 -17.61
CA GLU A 436 12.79 11.39 -17.29
C GLU A 436 13.63 11.12 -18.55
N ILE A 437 12.99 10.70 -19.66
CA ILE A 437 13.68 10.50 -20.94
C ILE A 437 14.29 11.81 -21.44
N LEU A 438 13.56 12.93 -21.35
CA LEU A 438 14.06 14.25 -21.75
C LEU A 438 15.23 14.72 -20.87
N GLN A 439 15.16 14.45 -19.57
CA GLN A 439 16.24 14.74 -18.63
C GLN A 439 17.53 14.00 -19.02
N ILE A 440 17.46 12.68 -19.26
CA ILE A 440 18.66 11.90 -19.63
C ILE A 440 19.21 12.31 -21.00
N GLN A 441 18.33 12.68 -21.94
CA GLN A 441 18.76 13.21 -23.25
C GLN A 441 19.50 14.56 -23.14
N SER A 442 19.35 15.27 -22.02
CA SER A 442 20.05 16.54 -21.78
C SER A 442 21.47 16.36 -21.24
N PHE A 443 21.79 15.24 -20.56
CA PHE A 443 23.09 15.00 -19.92
C PHE A 443 24.30 15.12 -20.89
N PRO A 444 24.27 14.58 -22.12
CA PRO A 444 25.39 14.74 -23.05
C PRO A 444 25.68 16.21 -23.38
N LYS A 445 24.64 17.03 -23.54
CA LYS A 445 24.78 18.47 -23.84
C LYS A 445 25.34 19.25 -22.66
N MET A 446 24.94 18.87 -21.45
CA MET A 446 25.47 19.47 -20.22
C MET A 446 26.95 19.16 -20.06
N MET A 447 27.37 17.92 -20.33
CA MET A 447 28.80 17.57 -20.32
C MET A 447 29.62 18.36 -21.35
N GLU A 448 29.13 18.49 -22.57
CA GLU A 448 29.84 19.22 -23.64
C GLU A 448 30.01 20.70 -23.31
N SER A 449 28.98 21.34 -22.73
CA SER A 449 29.07 22.74 -22.27
C SER A 449 30.05 22.94 -21.11
N ARG A 450 30.34 21.89 -20.33
CA ARG A 450 31.23 21.95 -19.16
C ARG A 450 32.70 21.70 -19.55
N SER A 451 32.96 21.03 -20.67
CA SER A 451 34.31 20.89 -21.24
C SER A 451 34.81 22.16 -21.94
N GLU A 452 33.92 22.94 -22.59
CA GLU A 452 34.32 24.18 -23.27
C GLU A 452 34.65 25.32 -22.29
N GLY A 453 34.10 25.29 -21.07
CA GLY A 453 34.38 26.29 -20.03
C GLY A 453 35.73 26.16 -19.30
N HIS A 454 36.56 25.16 -19.66
CA HIS A 454 37.87 24.93 -19.00
C HIS A 454 39.08 25.33 -19.87
N GLU A 455 38.86 25.85 -21.09
CA GLU A 455 39.92 26.41 -21.95
C GLU A 455 40.09 27.93 -21.82
N GLU A 456 39.22 28.60 -21.06
CA GLU A 456 39.38 30.02 -20.69
C GLU A 456 39.49 30.17 -19.17
N LEU A 457 40.67 29.94 -18.59
CA LEU A 457 41.13 30.56 -17.33
C LEU A 457 42.64 30.41 -17.15
#